data_AF-A0AA36GYX4-F1
#
_entry.id   AF-A0AA36GYX4-F1
#
_cell.length_a   1.000
_cell.length_b   1.000
_cell.length_c   1.000
_cell.angle_alpha   90.00
_cell.angle_beta   90.00
_cell.angle_gamma   90.00
#
_symmetry.space_group_name_H-M   'P 1'
#
loop_
_entity.id
_entity.type
_entity.pdbx_description
1 polymer ?
#
loop_
_entity_poly.entity_id
_entity_poly.type
_entity_poly.pdbx_seq_one_letter_code
_entity_poly.pdbx_strand_id
1 'polypeptide(L)'
;MSMLLLSHCLILHHLMAGTTSFRESRSDMVVVEPPSLLERAELTRPIPENARKLAHLVEVTEQRVEVGDHNVFYREALPPDSHYAKAAVVFLHGQAYSSSTWMDRGSLSTFAALGYHCIAPDLPGSGQTRGPAVSVHDKPQFLLSFLDAIGIKHVMVVAASMSAQYVLPLLARDIFVCAVGIAPSNTHEIVQPALYRTPILVLWGDHDTSLGPTAAANLRVLPNARLHKIPNAGHACYLSNAQAFEEVCVNFFDLVRNYHAL
;
A
#
# COMPACT_ATOMS: atom_id res chain seq x y z
N MET A 1 70.36 -26.65 42.95
CA MET A 1 70.01 -26.17 44.31
C MET A 1 68.56 -25.68 44.24
N SER A 2 67.48 -26.37 44.64
CA SER A 2 67.17 -27.60 45.41
C SER A 2 65.88 -28.21 44.81
N MET A 3 65.84 -29.52 44.48
CA MET A 3 65.23 -30.65 45.24
C MET A 3 63.70 -30.55 45.41
N LEU A 4 62.92 -31.37 44.66
CA LEU A 4 62.32 -32.70 45.00
C LEU A 4 60.95 -32.56 45.73
N LEU A 5 59.79 -32.90 45.15
CA LEU A 5 59.14 -34.23 44.90
C LEU A 5 58.72 -35.02 46.15
N LEU A 6 57.50 -35.58 46.05
CA LEU A 6 56.82 -36.66 46.82
C LEU A 6 55.79 -36.17 47.87
N SER A 7 54.48 -36.27 47.60
CA SER A 7 53.63 -37.48 47.52
C SER A 7 53.38 -38.13 48.87
N HIS A 8 52.13 -38.11 49.34
CA HIS A 8 51.50 -39.21 50.09
C HIS A 8 50.00 -39.27 49.75
N CYS A 9 49.61 -40.36 49.09
CA CYS A 9 48.28 -40.97 49.09
C CYS A 9 47.92 -41.42 50.54
N LEU A 10 46.73 -41.83 50.98
CA LEU A 10 45.62 -42.65 50.43
C LEU A 10 44.62 -42.75 51.63
N ILE A 11 43.29 -42.59 51.56
CA ILE A 11 42.29 -43.69 51.45
C ILE A 11 40.84 -43.17 51.61
N LEU A 12 39.98 -43.81 50.82
CA LEU A 12 38.52 -43.90 50.64
C LEU A 12 37.57 -43.68 51.83
N HIS A 13 36.37 -43.13 51.54
CA HIS A 13 35.07 -43.86 51.40
C HIS A 13 33.98 -42.91 50.82
N HIS A 14 33.50 -43.16 49.59
CA HIS A 14 32.15 -43.65 49.24
C HIS A 14 30.96 -42.78 49.68
N LEU A 15 30.27 -42.11 48.73
CA LEU A 15 28.84 -42.35 48.42
C LEU A 15 28.35 -41.59 47.17
N MET A 16 28.02 -42.39 46.15
CA MET A 16 27.05 -42.31 45.05
C MET A 16 26.28 -40.99 44.74
N ALA A 17 26.38 -40.64 43.45
CA ALA A 17 25.30 -40.36 42.49
C ALA A 17 24.26 -39.25 42.77
N GLY A 18 24.30 -38.22 41.92
CA GLY A 18 23.21 -37.26 41.74
C GLY A 18 23.51 -36.32 40.57
N THR A 19 23.22 -36.76 39.36
CA THR A 19 23.31 -35.95 38.14
C THR A 19 22.20 -34.89 38.11
N THR A 20 22.55 -33.62 38.21
CA THR A 20 21.70 -32.51 37.74
C THR A 20 22.57 -31.49 37.02
N SER A 21 22.65 -31.63 35.70
CA SER A 21 23.14 -30.59 34.80
C SER A 21 22.15 -29.43 34.83
N PHE A 22 22.51 -28.35 35.52
CA PHE A 22 21.80 -27.08 35.43
C PHE A 22 22.18 -26.43 34.09
N ARG A 23 21.39 -26.72 33.06
CA ARG A 23 21.47 -26.05 31.76
C ARG A 23 20.64 -24.76 31.90
N GLU A 24 21.30 -23.66 32.24
CA GLU A 24 20.68 -22.33 32.16
C GLU A 24 20.14 -22.13 30.73
N SER A 25 18.82 -22.03 30.58
CA SER A 25 18.21 -21.65 29.33
C SER A 25 18.51 -20.17 29.10
N ARG A 26 19.35 -19.88 28.10
CA ARG A 26 19.33 -18.57 27.46
C ARG A 26 17.95 -18.41 26.86
N SER A 27 17.12 -17.63 27.53
CA SER A 27 15.92 -17.06 26.94
C SER A 27 16.39 -16.24 25.75
N ASP A 28 15.99 -16.64 24.55
CA ASP A 28 16.15 -15.82 23.36
C ASP A 28 15.44 -14.49 23.62
N MET A 29 16.24 -13.48 23.94
CA MET A 29 15.78 -12.11 24.09
C MET A 29 15.37 -11.68 22.68
N VAL A 30 14.09 -11.83 22.37
CA VAL A 30 13.50 -11.29 21.13
C VAL A 30 13.76 -9.80 21.18
N VAL A 31 14.74 -9.35 20.40
CA VAL A 31 14.96 -7.93 20.15
C VAL A 31 13.73 -7.47 19.37
N VAL A 32 12.77 -6.88 20.07
CA VAL A 32 11.65 -6.20 19.44
C VAL A 32 12.25 -4.97 18.79
N GLU A 33 12.50 -5.04 17.48
CA GLU A 33 12.90 -3.86 16.72
C GLU A 33 11.84 -2.77 16.91
N PRO A 34 12.25 -1.50 17.11
CA PRO A 34 11.29 -0.42 17.25
C PRO A 34 10.42 -0.35 15.99
N PRO A 35 9.10 -0.09 16.13
CA PRO A 35 8.20 -0.04 14.98
C PRO A 35 8.72 0.97 13.95
N SER A 36 8.64 0.58 12.69
CA SER A 36 9.09 1.35 11.54
C SER A 36 8.45 2.74 11.52
N LEU A 37 9.09 3.72 10.85
CA LEU A 37 8.49 5.05 10.68
C LEU A 37 7.14 4.99 9.95
N LEU A 38 6.97 4.02 9.04
CA LEU A 38 5.68 3.75 8.38
C LEU A 38 4.60 3.39 9.40
N GLU A 39 4.91 2.60 10.42
CA GLU A 39 3.94 2.22 11.46
C GLU A 39 3.60 3.38 12.40
N ARG A 40 4.58 4.24 12.71
CA ARG A 40 4.42 5.32 13.71
C ARG A 40 3.83 6.61 13.16
N ALA A 41 3.94 6.87 11.86
CA ALA A 41 3.55 8.16 11.29
C ALA A 41 2.04 8.44 11.47
N GLU A 42 1.66 9.66 11.81
CA GLU A 42 0.26 10.06 11.89
C GLU A 42 -0.34 10.26 10.48
N LEU A 43 -1.44 9.57 10.15
CA LEU A 43 -2.09 9.68 8.83
C LEU A 43 -3.37 10.51 8.83
N THR A 44 -3.85 10.96 9.98
CA THR A 44 -5.16 11.61 10.12
C THR A 44 -5.04 13.12 10.19
N ARG A 45 -3.93 13.69 9.67
CA ARG A 45 -3.77 15.15 9.64
C ARG A 45 -4.73 15.72 8.61
N PRO A 46 -5.46 16.80 8.93
CA PRO A 46 -6.42 17.38 8.03
C PRO A 46 -5.73 17.93 6.78
N ILE A 47 -6.39 17.78 5.63
CA ILE A 47 -5.97 18.45 4.39
C ILE A 47 -6.13 19.96 4.60
N PRO A 48 -5.10 20.77 4.28
CA PRO A 48 -5.16 22.22 4.45
C PRO A 48 -6.37 22.86 3.75
N GLU A 49 -7.03 23.81 4.42
CA GLU A 49 -8.25 24.45 3.91
C GLU A 49 -8.02 25.18 2.57
N ASN A 50 -6.83 25.74 2.36
CA ASN A 50 -6.45 26.35 1.09
C ASN A 50 -6.41 25.32 -0.05
N ALA A 51 -5.97 24.09 0.19
CA ALA A 51 -6.01 23.04 -0.82
C ALA A 51 -7.46 22.63 -1.14
N ARG A 52 -8.35 22.59 -0.14
CA ARG A 52 -9.79 22.38 -0.35
C ARG A 52 -10.40 23.47 -1.23
N LYS A 53 -10.04 24.74 -0.99
CA LYS A 53 -10.50 25.87 -1.82
C LYS A 53 -9.97 25.78 -3.25
N LEU A 54 -8.68 25.47 -3.41
CA LEU A 54 -8.05 25.30 -4.73
C LEU A 54 -8.64 24.13 -5.52
N ALA A 55 -9.14 23.08 -4.87
CA ALA A 55 -9.79 21.97 -5.55
C ALA A 55 -11.00 22.40 -6.41
N HIS A 56 -11.69 23.48 -6.04
CA HIS A 56 -12.79 24.02 -6.86
C HIS A 56 -12.33 24.68 -8.17
N LEU A 57 -11.04 25.01 -8.28
CA LEU A 57 -10.43 25.58 -9.48
C LEU A 57 -9.82 24.51 -10.39
N VAL A 58 -9.75 23.25 -9.93
CA VAL A 58 -9.18 22.17 -10.73
C VAL A 58 -10.17 21.74 -11.80
N GLU A 59 -9.72 21.83 -13.05
CA GLU A 59 -10.42 21.25 -14.19
C GLU A 59 -10.05 19.77 -14.33
N VAL A 60 -11.07 18.93 -14.54
CA VAL A 60 -10.90 17.52 -14.87
C VAL A 60 -11.19 17.34 -16.35
N THR A 61 -10.19 16.92 -17.12
CA THR A 61 -10.30 16.67 -18.55
C THR A 61 -10.59 15.21 -18.82
N GLU A 62 -11.14 14.93 -20.01
CA GLU A 62 -11.43 13.58 -20.49
C GLU A 62 -10.50 13.26 -21.66
N GLN A 63 -9.88 12.09 -21.59
CA GLN A 63 -8.90 11.65 -22.57
C GLN A 63 -9.14 10.19 -22.95
N ARG A 64 -8.50 9.76 -24.04
CA ARG A 64 -8.53 8.38 -24.51
C ARG A 64 -7.16 7.93 -24.99
N VAL A 65 -6.86 6.65 -24.80
CA VAL A 65 -5.61 6.04 -25.27
C VAL A 65 -5.83 4.58 -25.69
N GLU A 66 -5.18 4.15 -26.76
CA GLU A 66 -5.26 2.76 -27.23
C GLU A 66 -4.31 1.87 -26.41
N VAL A 67 -4.83 0.77 -25.86
CA VAL A 67 -4.07 -0.23 -25.09
C VAL A 67 -4.55 -1.62 -25.49
N GLY A 68 -3.76 -2.31 -26.32
CA GLY A 68 -4.20 -3.55 -26.95
C GLY A 68 -5.45 -3.31 -27.80
N ASP A 69 -6.51 -4.07 -27.55
CA ASP A 69 -7.79 -3.95 -28.26
C ASP A 69 -8.78 -2.97 -27.57
N HIS A 70 -8.31 -2.19 -26.59
CA HIS A 70 -9.14 -1.27 -25.82
C HIS A 70 -8.78 0.19 -26.08
N ASN A 71 -9.77 0.98 -26.48
CA ASN A 71 -9.72 2.43 -26.43
C ASN A 71 -10.12 2.90 -25.02
N VAL A 72 -9.11 3.02 -24.16
CA VAL A 72 -9.26 3.30 -22.73
C VAL A 72 -9.61 4.76 -22.52
N PHE A 73 -10.80 5.01 -21.97
CA PHE A 73 -11.18 6.31 -21.47
C PHE A 73 -10.55 6.57 -20.10
N TYR A 74 -10.05 7.78 -19.88
CA TYR A 74 -9.58 8.19 -18.56
C TYR A 74 -9.86 9.67 -18.30
N ARG A 75 -10.00 10.00 -17.02
CA ARG A 75 -10.09 11.36 -16.51
C ARG A 75 -8.73 11.80 -16.00
N GLU A 76 -8.39 13.06 -16.24
CA GLU A 76 -7.11 13.63 -15.87
C GLU A 76 -7.32 14.96 -15.15
N ALA A 77 -6.61 15.17 -14.05
CA ALA A 77 -6.60 16.43 -13.32
C ALA A 77 -5.14 16.82 -13.02
N LEU A 78 -4.77 18.02 -13.43
CA LEU A 78 -3.45 18.59 -13.21
C LEU A 78 -3.50 19.61 -12.07
N PRO A 79 -2.36 19.87 -11.39
CA PRO A 79 -2.29 20.94 -10.41
C PRO A 79 -2.72 22.29 -11.02
N PRO A 80 -3.58 23.07 -10.33
CA PRO A 80 -4.02 24.35 -10.84
C PRO A 80 -2.83 25.32 -10.91
N ASP A 81 -2.78 26.12 -11.98
CA ASP A 81 -1.77 27.16 -12.20
C ASP A 81 -0.30 26.69 -12.18
N SER A 82 -0.04 25.39 -12.38
CA SER A 82 1.31 24.82 -12.41
C SER A 82 1.50 23.85 -13.57
N HIS A 83 2.61 24.01 -14.30
CA HIS A 83 3.05 23.05 -15.30
C HIS A 83 3.80 21.84 -14.70
N TYR A 84 4.01 21.83 -13.39
CA TYR A 84 4.74 20.78 -12.68
C TYR A 84 3.86 20.07 -11.67
N ALA A 85 3.88 18.74 -11.72
CA ALA A 85 3.28 17.87 -10.71
C ALA A 85 4.37 17.16 -9.91
N LYS A 86 4.14 17.03 -8.61
CA LYS A 86 5.11 16.50 -7.66
C LYS A 86 5.24 14.97 -7.71
N ALA A 87 4.21 14.29 -8.21
CA ALA A 87 4.14 12.87 -8.55
C ALA A 87 2.84 12.58 -9.31
N ALA A 88 2.82 11.48 -10.08
CA ALA A 88 1.61 10.96 -10.70
C ALA A 88 0.86 10.01 -9.74
N VAL A 89 -0.47 10.12 -9.71
CA VAL A 89 -1.37 9.27 -8.93
C VAL A 89 -2.43 8.67 -9.85
N VAL A 90 -2.50 7.34 -9.92
CA VAL A 90 -3.52 6.62 -10.68
C VAL A 90 -4.59 6.05 -9.74
N PHE A 91 -5.85 6.39 -9.99
CA PHE A 91 -7.01 5.93 -9.22
C PHE A 91 -7.78 4.87 -10.00
N LEU A 92 -7.70 3.62 -9.55
CA LEU A 92 -8.37 2.47 -10.13
C LEU A 92 -9.66 2.15 -9.36
N HIS A 93 -10.79 2.15 -10.07
CA HIS A 93 -12.11 1.95 -9.48
C HIS A 93 -12.39 0.47 -9.12
N GLY A 94 -13.40 0.23 -8.29
CA GLY A 94 -13.94 -1.10 -8.01
C GLY A 94 -14.92 -1.57 -9.09
N GLN A 95 -15.32 -2.84 -9.06
CA GLN A 95 -16.16 -3.48 -10.09
C GLN A 95 -17.50 -2.76 -10.36
N ALA A 96 -18.09 -2.13 -9.34
CA ALA A 96 -19.39 -1.46 -9.44
C ALA A 96 -19.29 0.03 -9.85
N TYR A 97 -18.09 0.53 -10.15
CA TYR A 97 -17.79 1.95 -10.29
C TYR A 97 -17.00 2.22 -11.58
N SER A 98 -16.64 3.49 -11.80
CA SER A 98 -15.82 3.97 -12.91
C SER A 98 -14.94 5.14 -12.44
N SER A 99 -14.18 5.74 -13.35
CA SER A 99 -13.41 6.98 -13.11
C SER A 99 -14.27 8.15 -12.64
N SER A 100 -15.55 8.23 -13.04
CA SER A 100 -16.44 9.31 -12.61
C SER A 100 -16.64 9.33 -11.10
N THR A 101 -16.60 8.17 -10.45
CA THR A 101 -16.70 8.07 -8.99
C THR A 101 -15.61 8.88 -8.27
N TRP A 102 -14.38 8.91 -8.79
CA TRP A 102 -13.29 9.69 -8.20
C TRP A 102 -13.43 11.20 -8.47
N MET A 103 -14.04 11.56 -9.59
CA MET A 103 -14.34 12.94 -9.96
C MET A 103 -15.51 13.49 -9.12
N ASP A 104 -16.65 12.79 -9.10
CA ASP A 104 -17.88 13.22 -8.45
C ASP A 104 -17.73 13.36 -6.92
N ARG A 105 -16.77 12.64 -6.34
CA ARG A 105 -16.40 12.73 -4.92
C ARG A 105 -15.31 13.76 -4.63
N GLY A 106 -14.75 14.40 -5.66
CA GLY A 106 -13.76 15.46 -5.53
C GLY A 106 -12.34 14.98 -5.25
N SER A 107 -12.06 13.68 -5.28
CA SER A 107 -10.73 13.17 -4.96
C SER A 107 -9.69 13.54 -6.03
N LEU A 108 -10.05 13.50 -7.33
CA LEU A 108 -9.16 13.97 -8.39
C LEU A 108 -8.78 15.43 -8.19
N SER A 109 -9.76 16.29 -7.97
CA SER A 109 -9.54 17.73 -7.76
C SER A 109 -8.78 18.02 -6.47
N THR A 110 -9.07 17.31 -5.38
CA THR A 110 -8.40 17.49 -4.08
C THR A 110 -6.92 17.14 -4.19
N PHE A 111 -6.57 16.01 -4.82
CA PHE A 111 -5.18 15.59 -4.95
C PHE A 111 -4.43 16.46 -5.95
N ALA A 112 -5.08 16.88 -7.04
CA ALA A 112 -4.50 17.84 -7.98
C ALA A 112 -4.19 19.18 -7.31
N ALA A 113 -5.10 19.72 -6.50
CA ALA A 113 -4.86 20.93 -5.70
C ALA A 113 -3.71 20.79 -4.68
N LEU A 114 -3.38 19.55 -4.28
CA LEU A 114 -2.22 19.23 -3.45
C LEU A 114 -0.92 19.00 -4.24
N GLY A 115 -0.95 19.27 -5.55
CA GLY A 115 0.20 19.23 -6.45
C GLY A 115 0.43 17.89 -7.15
N TYR A 116 -0.52 16.96 -7.11
CA TYR A 116 -0.40 15.67 -7.80
C TYR A 116 -0.95 15.73 -9.24
N HIS A 117 -0.40 14.92 -10.14
CA HIS A 117 -1.00 14.64 -11.45
C HIS A 117 -1.93 13.44 -11.29
N CYS A 118 -3.24 13.66 -11.36
CA CYS A 118 -4.22 12.64 -11.04
C CYS A 118 -4.84 12.06 -12.30
N ILE A 119 -4.83 10.74 -12.42
CA ILE A 119 -5.34 10.01 -13.58
C ILE A 119 -6.31 8.94 -13.07
N ALA A 120 -7.50 8.84 -13.66
CA ALA A 120 -8.47 7.79 -13.35
C ALA A 120 -8.97 7.13 -14.63
N PRO A 121 -8.49 5.95 -15.01
CA PRO A 121 -9.03 5.21 -16.15
C PRO A 121 -10.36 4.54 -15.79
N ASP A 122 -11.23 4.43 -16.79
CA ASP A 122 -12.27 3.41 -16.82
C ASP A 122 -11.62 2.09 -17.25
N LEU A 123 -11.59 1.10 -16.37
CA LEU A 123 -11.04 -0.21 -16.68
C LEU A 123 -11.87 -0.89 -17.79
N PRO A 124 -11.25 -1.74 -18.63
CA PRO A 124 -11.97 -2.50 -19.65
C PRO A 124 -13.23 -3.19 -19.12
N GLY A 125 -14.33 -3.08 -19.86
CA GLY A 125 -15.65 -3.54 -19.43
C GLY A 125 -16.41 -2.61 -18.50
N SER A 126 -15.86 -1.43 -18.18
CA SER A 126 -16.50 -0.44 -17.30
C SER A 126 -16.59 0.94 -17.95
N GLY A 127 -17.54 1.74 -17.48
CA GLY A 127 -17.73 3.13 -17.86
C GLY A 127 -17.70 3.36 -19.38
N GLN A 128 -16.87 4.29 -19.81
CA GLN A 128 -16.74 4.74 -21.19
C GLN A 128 -15.70 3.97 -22.00
N THR A 129 -14.84 3.16 -21.38
CA THR A 129 -13.94 2.23 -22.11
C THR A 129 -14.74 1.11 -22.77
N ARG A 130 -15.79 0.61 -22.11
CA ARG A 130 -16.69 -0.44 -22.62
C ARG A 130 -15.92 -1.73 -22.98
N GLY A 131 -16.52 -2.60 -23.79
CA GLY A 131 -15.91 -3.85 -24.27
C GLY A 131 -15.89 -4.96 -23.22
N PRO A 132 -15.19 -6.07 -23.48
CA PRO A 132 -14.99 -7.13 -22.50
C PRO A 132 -14.02 -6.67 -21.40
N ALA A 133 -14.20 -7.21 -20.19
CA ALA A 133 -13.19 -7.06 -19.15
C ALA A 133 -11.94 -7.88 -19.48
N VAL A 134 -10.78 -7.35 -19.09
CA VAL A 134 -9.50 -8.07 -19.20
C VAL A 134 -9.50 -9.29 -18.25
N SER A 135 -8.97 -10.41 -18.74
CA SER A 135 -8.84 -11.64 -17.94
C SER A 135 -7.99 -11.37 -16.68
N VAL A 136 -8.26 -12.07 -15.57
CA VAL A 136 -7.54 -11.83 -14.31
C VAL A 136 -6.02 -11.94 -14.48
N HIS A 137 -5.54 -12.87 -15.32
CA HIS A 137 -4.12 -13.08 -15.59
C HIS A 137 -3.47 -11.91 -16.37
N ASP A 138 -4.23 -11.23 -17.22
CA ASP A 138 -3.71 -10.16 -18.09
C ASP A 138 -3.80 -8.77 -17.43
N LYS A 139 -4.54 -8.63 -16.32
CA LYS A 139 -4.73 -7.34 -15.62
C LYS A 139 -3.42 -6.63 -15.27
N PRO A 140 -2.39 -7.31 -14.70
CA PRO A 140 -1.10 -6.68 -14.43
C PRO A 140 -0.46 -6.10 -15.69
N GLN A 141 -0.40 -6.89 -16.77
CA GLN A 141 0.23 -6.46 -18.00
C GLN A 141 -0.55 -5.32 -18.66
N PHE A 142 -1.88 -5.35 -18.60
CA PHE A 142 -2.72 -4.26 -19.08
C PHE A 142 -2.43 -2.94 -18.37
N LEU A 143 -2.28 -2.95 -17.03
CA LEU A 143 -1.95 -1.73 -16.28
C LEU A 143 -0.57 -1.17 -16.70
N LEU A 144 0.42 -2.04 -16.89
CA LEU A 144 1.74 -1.62 -17.37
C LEU A 144 1.66 -0.97 -18.75
N SER A 145 0.93 -1.59 -19.69
CA SER A 145 0.75 -1.05 -21.04
C SER A 145 -0.02 0.27 -21.04
N PHE A 146 -1.03 0.42 -20.17
CA PHE A 146 -1.73 1.68 -20.00
C PHE A 146 -0.80 2.79 -19.50
N LEU A 147 -0.05 2.52 -18.43
CA LEU A 147 0.90 3.49 -17.85
C LEU A 147 1.97 3.92 -18.88
N ASP A 148 2.50 2.98 -19.66
CA ASP A 148 3.46 3.25 -20.73
C ASP A 148 2.85 4.12 -21.83
N ALA A 149 1.62 3.80 -22.27
CA ALA A 149 0.92 4.54 -23.32
C ALA A 149 0.63 6.01 -22.94
N ILE A 150 0.48 6.31 -21.65
CA ILE A 150 0.33 7.69 -21.13
C ILE A 150 1.65 8.30 -20.63
N GLY A 151 2.78 7.62 -20.82
CA GLY A 151 4.12 8.13 -20.50
C GLY A 151 4.49 8.17 -19.01
N ILE A 152 3.80 7.39 -18.16
CA ILE A 152 4.04 7.35 -16.71
C ILE A 152 4.97 6.20 -16.34
N LYS A 153 6.18 6.53 -15.85
CA LYS A 153 7.22 5.55 -15.49
C LYS A 153 7.22 5.14 -14.02
N HIS A 154 6.92 6.08 -13.12
CA HIS A 154 6.78 5.85 -11.68
C HIS A 154 5.48 6.46 -11.20
N VAL A 155 4.73 5.73 -10.38
CA VAL A 155 3.35 6.11 -10.06
C VAL A 155 2.99 5.76 -8.63
N MET A 156 2.14 6.59 -8.03
CA MET A 156 1.39 6.22 -6.83
C MET A 156 0.05 5.65 -7.28
N VAL A 157 -0.40 4.56 -6.68
CA VAL A 157 -1.67 3.94 -7.11
C VAL A 157 -2.66 3.84 -5.97
N VAL A 158 -3.92 4.17 -6.25
CA VAL A 158 -5.06 3.89 -5.39
C VAL A 158 -5.90 2.82 -6.08
N ALA A 159 -6.05 1.65 -5.49
CA ALA A 159 -6.76 0.51 -6.06
C ALA A 159 -7.89 0.06 -5.15
N ALA A 160 -9.13 0.23 -5.61
CA ALA A 160 -10.33 -0.19 -4.89
C ALA A 160 -10.79 -1.61 -5.27
N SER A 161 -10.91 -2.48 -4.27
CA SER A 161 -11.54 -3.80 -4.36
C SER A 161 -10.97 -4.63 -5.52
N MET A 162 -11.78 -4.92 -6.54
CA MET A 162 -11.39 -5.68 -7.73
C MET A 162 -10.13 -5.16 -8.43
N SER A 163 -9.88 -3.84 -8.46
CA SER A 163 -8.72 -3.30 -9.17
C SER A 163 -7.38 -3.62 -8.51
N ALA A 164 -7.38 -4.14 -7.28
CA ALA A 164 -6.17 -4.67 -6.65
C ALA A 164 -5.52 -5.79 -7.47
N GLN A 165 -6.30 -6.53 -8.28
CA GLN A 165 -5.79 -7.56 -9.20
C GLN A 165 -4.83 -7.00 -10.27
N TYR A 166 -4.93 -5.71 -10.60
CA TYR A 166 -3.99 -5.05 -11.52
C TYR A 166 -2.67 -4.68 -10.82
N VAL A 167 -2.70 -4.51 -9.50
CA VAL A 167 -1.63 -3.88 -8.73
C VAL A 167 -0.83 -4.87 -7.90
N LEU A 168 -1.50 -5.76 -7.15
CA LEU A 168 -0.85 -6.65 -6.19
C LEU A 168 0.28 -7.50 -6.81
N PRO A 169 0.10 -8.14 -8.00
CA PRO A 169 1.18 -8.92 -8.61
C PRO A 169 2.40 -8.07 -9.03
N LEU A 170 2.22 -6.76 -9.19
CA LEU A 170 3.25 -5.82 -9.63
C LEU A 170 3.97 -5.12 -8.46
N LEU A 171 3.54 -5.30 -7.20
CA LEU A 171 4.17 -4.65 -6.02
C LEU A 171 5.60 -5.16 -5.71
N ALA A 172 6.09 -6.16 -6.45
CA ALA A 172 7.49 -6.57 -6.44
C ALA A 172 8.35 -5.83 -7.49
N ARG A 173 7.74 -5.02 -8.36
CA ARG A 173 8.42 -4.26 -9.42
C ARG A 173 8.63 -2.81 -9.01
N ASP A 174 9.72 -2.22 -9.50
CA ASP A 174 10.08 -0.82 -9.27
C ASP A 174 9.34 0.14 -10.22
N ILE A 175 8.00 0.11 -10.17
CA ILE A 175 7.11 1.03 -10.90
C ILE A 175 6.28 1.87 -9.93
N PHE A 176 5.95 1.32 -8.76
CA PHE A 176 5.14 2.01 -7.77
C PHE A 176 6.01 2.69 -6.73
N VAL A 177 5.80 4.00 -6.56
CA VAL A 177 6.31 4.74 -5.41
C VAL A 177 5.65 4.21 -4.13
N CYS A 178 4.33 4.05 -4.17
CA CYS A 178 3.55 3.35 -3.14
C CYS A 178 2.17 2.97 -3.69
N ALA A 179 1.46 2.12 -2.93
CA ALA A 179 0.10 1.71 -3.25
C ALA A 179 -0.86 1.95 -2.06
N VAL A 180 -2.10 2.28 -2.37
CA VAL A 180 -3.23 2.27 -1.44
C VAL A 180 -4.22 1.23 -1.94
N GLY A 181 -4.41 0.15 -1.18
CA GLY A 181 -5.41 -0.88 -1.47
C GLY A 181 -6.64 -0.69 -0.60
N ILE A 182 -7.81 -0.42 -1.19
CA ILE A 182 -9.07 -0.24 -0.46
C ILE A 182 -9.87 -1.54 -0.52
N ALA A 183 -9.93 -2.25 0.61
CA ALA A 183 -10.49 -3.60 0.73
C ALA A 183 -10.11 -4.50 -0.47
N PRO A 184 -8.79 -4.67 -0.75
CA PRO A 184 -8.32 -5.24 -2.00
C PRO A 184 -8.72 -6.72 -2.14
N SER A 185 -9.14 -7.13 -3.34
CA SER A 185 -9.43 -8.53 -3.66
C SER A 185 -8.16 -9.32 -4.02
N ASN A 186 -8.29 -10.65 -4.13
CA ASN A 186 -7.22 -11.58 -4.54
C ASN A 186 -5.94 -11.52 -3.69
N THR A 187 -6.06 -11.07 -2.44
CA THR A 187 -4.93 -10.98 -1.51
C THR A 187 -4.37 -12.33 -1.07
N HIS A 188 -5.09 -13.42 -1.30
CA HIS A 188 -4.63 -14.79 -1.03
C HIS A 188 -3.60 -15.28 -2.05
N GLU A 189 -3.43 -14.59 -3.19
CA GLU A 189 -2.45 -14.94 -4.23
C GLU A 189 -1.03 -14.43 -3.93
N ILE A 190 -0.86 -13.66 -2.85
CA ILE A 190 0.46 -13.19 -2.42
C ILE A 190 1.33 -14.38 -2.01
N VAL A 191 2.38 -14.62 -2.80
CA VAL A 191 3.38 -15.67 -2.57
C VAL A 191 4.75 -15.06 -2.34
N GLN A 192 5.52 -15.57 -1.38
CA GLN A 192 6.81 -14.98 -0.98
C GLN A 192 6.71 -13.47 -0.61
N PRO A 193 5.99 -13.11 0.47
CA PRO A 193 5.76 -11.72 0.89
C PRO A 193 7.00 -10.81 0.89
N ALA A 194 8.16 -11.36 1.20
CA ALA A 194 9.44 -10.64 1.23
C ALA A 194 9.88 -10.02 -0.11
N LEU A 195 9.29 -10.44 -1.24
CA LEU A 195 9.57 -9.87 -2.56
C LEU A 195 8.81 -8.56 -2.83
N TYR A 196 7.71 -8.31 -2.14
CA TYR A 196 6.87 -7.13 -2.35
C TYR A 196 7.41 -5.97 -1.51
N ARG A 197 8.31 -5.18 -2.11
CA ARG A 197 9.02 -4.08 -1.43
C ARG A 197 8.27 -2.75 -1.49
N THR A 198 7.35 -2.56 -2.43
CA THR A 198 6.56 -1.33 -2.54
C THR A 198 5.78 -1.07 -1.22
N PRO A 199 5.90 0.12 -0.61
CA PRO A 199 5.06 0.51 0.52
C PRO A 199 3.58 0.45 0.16
N ILE A 200 2.77 -0.22 0.98
CA ILE A 200 1.33 -0.35 0.76
C ILE A 200 0.53 0.04 1.99
N LEU A 201 -0.47 0.90 1.79
CA LEU A 201 -1.50 1.19 2.77
C LEU A 201 -2.77 0.41 2.44
N VAL A 202 -3.17 -0.48 3.34
CA VAL A 202 -4.41 -1.27 3.24
C VAL A 202 -5.50 -0.57 4.04
N LEU A 203 -6.50 -0.05 3.32
CA LEU A 203 -7.64 0.69 3.86
C LEU A 203 -8.91 -0.13 3.81
N TRP A 204 -9.76 0.00 4.82
CA TRP A 204 -11.15 -0.45 4.76
C TRP A 204 -12.00 0.34 5.74
N GLY A 205 -13.31 0.39 5.50
CA GLY A 205 -14.24 0.98 6.46
C GLY A 205 -14.49 0.07 7.66
N ASP A 206 -14.72 0.64 8.84
CA ASP A 206 -15.03 -0.12 10.06
C ASP A 206 -16.33 -0.93 10.01
N HIS A 207 -17.27 -0.56 9.13
CA HIS A 207 -18.49 -1.31 8.83
C HIS A 207 -18.31 -2.36 7.73
N ASP A 208 -17.14 -2.41 7.05
CA ASP A 208 -16.79 -3.57 6.21
C ASP A 208 -16.29 -4.70 7.11
N THR A 209 -17.13 -5.69 7.31
CA THR A 209 -16.86 -6.84 8.18
C THR A 209 -16.38 -8.09 7.43
N SER A 210 -16.13 -7.97 6.11
CA SER A 210 -15.86 -9.13 5.24
C SER A 210 -14.54 -9.00 4.49
N LEU A 211 -14.56 -8.39 3.29
CA LEU A 211 -13.41 -8.30 2.40
C LEU A 211 -12.30 -7.43 3.00
N GLY A 212 -12.64 -6.28 3.60
CA GLY A 212 -11.67 -5.39 4.25
C GLY A 212 -10.80 -6.09 5.30
N PRO A 213 -11.39 -6.68 6.37
CA PRO A 213 -10.64 -7.40 7.40
C PRO A 213 -9.85 -8.60 6.85
N THR A 214 -10.40 -9.34 5.88
CA THR A 214 -9.72 -10.48 5.25
C THR A 214 -8.49 -10.01 4.48
N ALA A 215 -8.64 -8.95 3.68
CA ALA A 215 -7.55 -8.36 2.93
C ALA A 215 -6.46 -7.80 3.84
N ALA A 216 -6.84 -7.09 4.91
CA ALA A 216 -5.92 -6.62 5.92
C ALA A 216 -5.18 -7.78 6.60
N ALA A 217 -5.87 -8.89 6.89
CA ALA A 217 -5.26 -10.06 7.49
C ALA A 217 -4.22 -10.70 6.57
N ASN A 218 -4.51 -10.83 5.28
CA ASN A 218 -3.61 -11.42 4.28
C ASN A 218 -2.41 -10.51 3.98
N LEU A 219 -2.62 -9.20 3.88
CA LEU A 219 -1.56 -8.26 3.45
C LEU A 219 -0.68 -7.76 4.60
N ARG A 220 -1.04 -8.00 5.87
CA ARG A 220 -0.21 -7.61 7.03
C ARG A 220 1.20 -8.20 7.01
N VAL A 221 1.40 -9.30 6.28
CA VAL A 221 2.67 -10.03 6.19
C VAL A 221 3.65 -9.37 5.20
N LEU A 222 3.22 -8.38 4.43
CA LEU A 222 4.10 -7.65 3.52
C LEU A 222 5.06 -6.76 4.31
N PRO A 223 6.36 -6.68 3.95
CA PRO A 223 7.37 -5.97 4.74
C PRO A 223 7.05 -4.50 5.05
N ASN A 224 6.41 -3.81 4.10
CA ASN A 224 6.10 -2.38 4.18
C ASN A 224 4.58 -2.15 4.15
N ALA A 225 3.80 -3.08 4.69
CA ALA A 225 2.36 -2.94 4.81
C ALA A 225 1.99 -2.05 5.99
N ARG A 226 1.04 -1.15 5.75
CA ARG A 226 0.39 -0.36 6.78
C ARG A 226 -1.11 -0.62 6.71
N LEU A 227 -1.74 -0.87 7.84
CA LEU A 227 -3.18 -1.11 7.93
C LEU A 227 -3.87 0.11 8.53
N HIS A 228 -5.01 0.53 7.98
CA HIS A 228 -5.78 1.62 8.56
C HIS A 228 -7.29 1.44 8.31
N LYS A 229 -8.09 1.58 9.36
CA LYS A 229 -9.55 1.54 9.30
C LYS A 229 -10.10 2.96 9.21
N ILE A 230 -10.95 3.21 8.23
CA ILE A 230 -11.69 4.47 8.09
C ILE A 230 -12.94 4.40 8.99
N PRO A 231 -13.13 5.36 9.91
CA PRO A 231 -14.26 5.34 10.82
C PRO A 231 -15.58 5.69 10.10
N ASN A 232 -16.67 5.10 10.58
CA ASN A 232 -18.03 5.31 10.09
C ASN A 232 -18.17 5.06 8.57
N ALA A 233 -17.51 4.01 8.07
CA ALA A 233 -17.41 3.76 6.63
C ALA A 233 -17.63 2.30 6.27
N GLY A 234 -18.21 2.05 5.10
CA GLY A 234 -18.43 0.71 4.56
C GLY A 234 -17.30 0.25 3.61
N HIS A 235 -17.62 -0.73 2.76
CA HIS A 235 -16.67 -1.30 1.78
C HIS A 235 -16.08 -0.22 0.85
N ALA A 236 -16.93 0.64 0.27
CA ALA A 236 -16.51 1.80 -0.48
C ALA A 236 -16.28 3.00 0.47
N CYS A 237 -15.23 2.92 1.29
CA CYS A 237 -14.97 3.93 2.33
C CYS A 237 -14.71 5.33 1.77
N TYR A 238 -14.16 5.42 0.55
CA TYR A 238 -13.99 6.66 -0.21
C TYR A 238 -15.32 7.35 -0.61
N LEU A 239 -16.45 6.63 -0.54
CA LEU A 239 -17.79 7.22 -0.75
C LEU A 239 -18.46 7.60 0.56
N SER A 240 -18.33 6.75 1.57
CA SER A 240 -19.03 6.91 2.86
C SER A 240 -18.33 7.90 3.79
N ASN A 241 -17.00 8.01 3.69
CA ASN A 241 -16.22 9.01 4.43
C ASN A 241 -15.01 9.46 3.57
N ALA A 242 -15.31 10.24 2.53
CA ALA A 242 -14.32 10.76 1.59
C ALA A 242 -13.22 11.56 2.30
N GLN A 243 -13.59 12.42 3.26
CA GLN A 243 -12.63 13.25 3.97
C GLN A 243 -11.54 12.43 4.67
N ALA A 244 -11.93 11.46 5.51
CA ALA A 244 -10.97 10.63 6.24
C ALA A 244 -10.13 9.76 5.28
N PHE A 245 -10.75 9.24 4.21
CA PHE A 245 -10.04 8.51 3.16
C PHE A 245 -8.93 9.35 2.51
N GLU A 246 -9.25 10.58 2.09
CA GLU A 246 -8.32 11.48 1.41
C GLU A 246 -7.18 11.91 2.34
N GLU A 247 -7.49 12.29 3.58
CA GLU A 247 -6.49 12.66 4.60
C GLU A 247 -5.48 11.52 4.80
N VAL A 248 -5.98 10.31 4.99
CA VAL A 248 -5.15 9.11 5.21
C VAL A 248 -4.24 8.81 4.01
N CYS A 249 -4.77 8.92 2.80
CA CYS A 249 -4.01 8.70 1.58
C CYS A 249 -2.93 9.77 1.36
N VAL A 250 -3.27 11.04 1.49
CA VAL A 250 -2.33 12.17 1.27
C VAL A 250 -1.19 12.11 2.27
N ASN A 251 -1.49 11.89 3.56
CA ASN A 251 -0.45 11.79 4.57
C ASN A 251 0.47 10.59 4.33
N PHE A 252 -0.06 9.48 3.79
CA PHE A 252 0.76 8.32 3.42
C PHE A 252 1.64 8.61 2.21
N PHE A 253 1.13 9.29 1.20
CA PHE A 253 1.90 9.71 0.03
C PHE A 253 3.02 10.67 0.40
N ASP A 254 2.74 11.66 1.25
CA ASP A 254 3.74 12.61 1.73
C ASP A 254 4.79 11.90 2.62
N LEU A 255 4.37 10.95 3.46
CA LEU A 255 5.29 10.12 4.24
C LEU A 255 6.27 9.36 3.34
N VAL A 256 5.79 8.65 2.32
CA VAL A 256 6.65 7.86 1.43
C VAL A 256 7.56 8.75 0.59
N ARG A 257 7.05 9.86 0.04
CA ARG A 257 7.87 10.80 -0.76
C ARG A 257 8.99 11.43 0.04
N ASN A 258 8.77 11.71 1.33
CA ASN A 258 9.78 12.29 2.20
C ASN A 258 10.72 11.23 2.81
N TYR A 259 10.37 9.94 2.73
CA TYR A 259 11.17 8.84 3.28
C TYR A 259 12.38 8.46 2.41
N HIS A 260 12.31 8.65 1.10
CA HIS A 260 13.44 8.39 0.18
C HIS A 260 14.58 9.44 0.27
N ALA A 261 14.43 10.48 1.09
CA ALA A 261 15.33 11.64 1.15
C ALA A 261 16.25 11.68 2.39
N LEU A 262 16.42 10.57 3.12
CA LEU A 262 17.35 10.46 4.27
C LEU A 262 18.36 9.34 4.09
#